data_AF-A0A4Q3FVT0-F1
#
_entry.id   AF-A0A4Q3FVT0-F1
#
_cell.length_a   1.000
_cell.length_b   1.000
_cell.length_c   1.000
_cell.angle_alpha   90.00
_cell.angle_beta   90.00
_cell.angle_gamma   90.00
#
_symmetry.space_group_name_H-M   'P 1'
#
loop_
_entity.id
_entity.type
_entity.pdbx_description
1 polymer ?
#
loop_
_entity_poly.entity_id
_entity_poly.type
_entity_poly.pdbx_seq_one_letter_code
_entity_poly.pdbx_strand_id
1 'polypeptide(L)' 'MRRVVVTGMGIISSIGNSLDEVTESLRLAKPGIVFAEDYAELGFRSQVKGDPRLDP' A
#
# COMPACT_ATOMS: atom_id res chain seq x y z
N MET A 1 -19.30 -17.72 -26.81
CA MET A 1 -18.46 -17.34 -25.65
C MET A 1 -19.13 -16.21 -24.89
N ARG A 2 -19.10 -16.21 -23.55
CA ARG A 2 -19.69 -15.12 -22.74
C ARG A 2 -18.62 -14.07 -22.44
N ARG A 3 -19.00 -12.79 -22.52
CA ARG A 3 -18.15 -11.67 -22.09
C ARG A 3 -18.22 -11.56 -20.57
N VAL A 4 -17.08 -11.25 -19.95
CA VAL A 4 -16.94 -11.00 -18.51
C VAL A 4 -16.22 -9.67 -18.34
N VAL A 5 -16.62 -8.88 -17.35
CA VAL A 5 -16.07 -7.55 -17.05
C VAL A 5 -15.87 -7.39 -15.54
N VAL A 6 -15.00 -6.46 -15.16
CA VAL A 6 -14.83 -6.01 -13.78
C VAL A 6 -15.84 -4.88 -13.51
N THR A 7 -16.64 -5.02 -12.45
CA THR A 7 -17.70 -4.05 -12.10
C THR A 7 -17.43 -3.31 -10.79
N GLY A 8 -16.29 -3.58 -10.13
CA GLY A 8 -15.93 -2.96 -8.87
C GLY A 8 -14.47 -3.21 -8.53
N MET A 9 -13.90 -2.29 -7.75
CA MET A 9 -12.52 -2.37 -7.24
C MET A 9 -12.51 -1.89 -5.79
N GLY A 10 -11.62 -2.45 -4.98
CA GLY A 10 -11.35 -2.03 -3.62
C GLY A 10 -9.88 -2.25 -3.31
N ILE A 11 -9.27 -1.35 -2.53
CA ILE A 11 -7.84 -1.39 -2.26
C ILE A 11 -7.51 -0.82 -0.88
N ILE A 12 -6.60 -1.50 -0.20
CA ILE A 12 -5.83 -1.00 0.94
C ILE A 12 -4.37 -1.31 0.58
N SER A 13 -3.54 -0.29 0.56
CA SER A 13 -2.15 -0.37 0.10
C SER A 13 -1.26 0.53 0.93
N SER A 14 0.05 0.26 0.94
CA SER A 14 1.03 1.12 1.59
C SER A 14 1.14 2.52 0.97
N ILE A 15 0.53 2.73 -0.20
CA ILE A 15 0.44 4.03 -0.88
C ILE A 15 -0.97 4.65 -0.84
N GLY A 16 -1.93 4.06 -0.13
CA GLY A 16 -3.28 4.60 0.00
C GLY A 16 -4.34 3.56 0.38
N ASN A 17 -5.38 4.00 1.08
CA ASN A 17 -6.48 3.15 1.57
C ASN A 17 -7.75 3.27 0.73
N SER A 18 -7.67 3.98 -0.39
CA SER A 18 -8.77 4.19 -1.33
C SER A 18 -8.23 4.23 -2.76
N LEU A 19 -9.11 4.05 -3.74
CA LEU A 19 -8.74 4.15 -5.15
C LEU A 19 -8.17 5.54 -5.50
N ASP A 20 -8.70 6.59 -4.88
CA ASP A 20 -8.27 7.96 -5.11
C ASP A 20 -6.87 8.21 -4.53
N GLU A 21 -6.62 7.80 -3.29
CA GLU A 21 -5.29 7.91 -2.67
C GLU A 21 -4.22 7.13 -3.44
N VAL A 22 -4.54 5.89 -3.84
CA VAL A 22 -3.62 5.07 -4.63
C VAL A 22 -3.35 5.72 -5.99
N THR A 23 -4.39 6.24 -6.66
CA THR A 23 -4.24 6.92 -7.95
C THR A 23 -3.33 8.14 -7.83
N GLU A 24 -3.51 8.95 -6.78
CA GLU A 24 -2.69 10.13 -6.54
C GLU A 24 -1.24 9.75 -6.25
N SER A 25 -1.01 8.76 -5.39
CA SER A 25 0.34 8.27 -5.10
C SER A 25 1.05 7.74 -6.34
N LEU A 26 0.33 7.06 -7.24
CA LEU A 26 0.88 6.61 -8.52
C LEU A 26 1.26 7.77 -9.44
N ARG A 27 0.41 8.80 -9.54
CA ARG A 27 0.69 10.00 -10.35
C ARG A 27 1.88 10.80 -9.85
N LEU A 28 1.96 10.97 -8.52
CA LEU A 28 3.01 11.76 -7.88
C LEU A 28 4.28 10.96 -7.58
N ALA A 29 4.31 9.66 -7.90
CA ALA A 29 5.38 8.73 -7.52
C ALA A 29 5.69 8.76 -6.01
N LYS A 30 4.65 8.89 -5.18
CA LYS A 30 4.77 8.94 -3.72
C LYS A 30 5.10 7.54 -3.18
N PRO A 31 6.24 7.34 -2.50
CA PRO A 31 6.61 6.04 -1.96
C PRO A 31 5.74 5.67 -0.75
N GLY A 32 5.40 4.39 -0.64
CA GLY A 32 4.68 3.83 0.51
C GLY A 32 5.59 3.07 1.48
N ILE A 33 6.90 3.26 1.40
CA ILE A 33 7.88 2.52 2.20
C ILE A 33 8.28 3.37 3.39
N VAL A 34 8.29 2.76 4.57
CA VAL A 34 8.64 3.38 5.85
C VAL A 34 9.69 2.55 6.57
N PHE A 35 10.34 3.16 7.56
CA PHE A 35 11.19 2.42 8.51
C PHE A 35 10.33 1.49 9.36
N ALA A 36 10.81 0.26 9.55
CA ALA A 36 10.14 -0.78 10.32
C ALA A 36 10.82 -0.93 11.69
N GLU A 37 10.34 -0.20 12.69
CA GLU A 37 10.91 -0.22 14.06
C GLU A 37 10.93 -1.63 14.65
N ASP A 38 9.87 -2.40 14.42
CA ASP A 38 9.76 -3.81 14.79
C ASP A 38 10.87 -4.68 14.15
N TYR A 39 11.24 -4.42 12.91
CA TYR A 39 12.31 -5.18 12.24
C TYR A 39 13.68 -4.82 12.83
N ALA A 40 13.88 -3.55 13.18
CA ALA A 40 15.12 -3.11 13.81
C ALA A 40 15.28 -3.71 15.22
N GLU A 41 14.21 -3.73 16.03
CA GLU A 41 14.20 -4.35 17.37
C GLU A 41 14.50 -5.85 17.33
N LEU A 42 14.02 -6.56 16.32
CA LEU A 42 14.29 -7.99 16.11
C LEU A 42 15.67 -8.28 15.50
N GLY A 43 16.48 -7.25 15.24
CA GLY A 43 17.83 -7.39 14.67
C GLY A 43 17.84 -7.85 13.21
N PHE A 44 16.78 -7.56 12.44
CA PHE A 44 16.73 -7.94 11.02
C PHE A 44 17.65 -7.06 10.18
N ARG A 45 18.20 -7.66 9.11
CA ARG A 45 19.04 -6.93 8.14
C ARG A 45 18.24 -5.90 7.34
N SER A 46 17.01 -6.23 6.95
CA SER A 46 16.10 -5.27 6.30
C SER A 46 15.27 -4.58 7.37
N GLN A 47 15.25 -3.25 7.36
CA GLN A 47 14.57 -2.42 8.37
C GLN A 47 13.53 -1.48 7.73
N VAL A 48 12.96 -1.89 6.60
CA VAL A 48 11.96 -1.12 5.85
C VAL A 48 10.79 -2.02 5.45
N LYS A 49 9.59 -1.45 5.37
CA LYS A 49 8.38 -2.15 4.91
C LYS A 49 7.39 -1.21 4.24
N GLY A 50 6.52 -1.77 3.41
CA GLY A 50 5.30 -1.08 2.96
C GLY A 50 4.19 -1.34 3.97
N ASP A 51 3.78 -0.32 4.71
CA ASP A 51 2.87 -0.45 5.84
C ASP A 51 1.52 0.22 5.55
N PRO A 52 0.44 -0.52 5.26
CA PRO A 52 -0.89 0.05 5.12
C PRO A 52 -1.38 0.60 6.46
N ARG A 53 -1.55 1.92 6.55
CA ARG A 53 -2.02 2.58 7.77
C ARG A 53 -3.52 2.82 7.69
N LEU A 54 -4.31 2.01 8.37
CA LEU A 54 -5.73 2.28 8.58
C LEU A 54 -5.94 2.84 9.99
N ASP A 55 -6.63 3.97 10.07
CA ASP A 55 -7.32 4.33 11.31
C ASP A 55 -8.69 3.62 11.29
N PRO A 56 -8.99 2.76 12.27
CA PRO A 56 -10.27 2.07 12.38
C PRO A 56 -11.44 2.99 12.74
#